data_AF-A0A8T1KG38-F1
#
_entry.id   AF-A0A8T1KG38-F1
#
_cell.length_a   1.000
_cell.length_b   1.000
_cell.length_c   1.000
_cell.angle_alpha   90.00
_cell.angle_beta   90.00
_cell.angle_gamma   90.00
#
_symmetry.space_group_name_H-M   'P 1'
#
loop_
_entity.id
_entity.type
_entity.pdbx_description
1 polymer ?
#
loop_
_entity_poly.entity_id
_entity_poly.type
_entity_poly.pdbx_seq_one_letter_code
_entity_poly.pdbx_strand_id
1 'polypeptide(L)'
;MQTKQGIGDANCPRWCREFGSIESNPQEQQASQNGAERVRIHWERLTPEEQATVQHKNTQRRRELHASQTPEQQAAEVRLNSQRRQDVRGVITPDEQALERERNTHGRHELRASQTVEQQILDRESNMHGRHELRASQTVKQQILDRELNTQGRQALRVAMTPEEEALARQRNTCSRRELRNGLALEEQEREHSRQERERVAQEEEAREAQREAVRIRRKCMRCGHALYNHERFAIARVSGKNVRDGHHTLPELYECIWCGAWKWPGESNVSWCLKGRVHIPPLTPAPSYLLGYYRDEVFRRNIRAYNQVFAFTLVGVARSDALAFKVCEKIETSRASRECIRFATKVLWDTTWGLCFHGWKAMV
;
A
#
# COMPACT_ATOMS: atom_id res chain seq x y z
N MET A 1 -38.85 -28.25 -5.88
CA MET A 1 -39.32 -29.02 -7.05
C MET A 1 -38.49 -28.65 -8.27
N GLN A 2 -37.37 -29.34 -8.49
CA GLN A 2 -36.69 -29.44 -9.78
C GLN A 2 -36.06 -30.83 -9.82
N THR A 3 -36.36 -31.54 -10.90
CA THR A 3 -36.14 -32.96 -11.11
C THR A 3 -34.88 -33.23 -11.91
N LYS A 4 -34.20 -34.33 -11.54
CA LYS A 4 -33.43 -35.28 -12.37
C LYS A 4 -32.32 -34.73 -13.30
N GLN A 5 -31.10 -35.18 -13.01
CA GLN A 5 -30.14 -35.84 -13.92
C GLN A 5 -28.99 -36.32 -13.00
N GLY A 6 -28.77 -37.61 -12.72
CA GLY A 6 -28.78 -38.76 -13.62
C GLY A 6 -27.40 -39.01 -14.24
N ILE A 7 -26.32 -38.80 -13.48
CA ILE A 7 -24.95 -39.26 -13.82
C ILE A 7 -24.90 -40.70 -13.27
N GLY A 8 -24.81 -41.78 -14.03
CA GLY A 8 -24.00 -41.98 -15.22
C GLY A 8 -22.83 -42.88 -14.83
N ASP A 9 -23.13 -44.08 -14.29
CA ASP A 9 -22.16 -45.12 -13.93
C ASP A 9 -21.49 -45.66 -15.20
N ALA A 10 -20.44 -44.98 -15.63
CA ALA A 10 -19.59 -45.40 -16.73
C ALA A 10 -18.47 -46.31 -16.20
N ASN A 11 -18.69 -47.60 -16.39
CA ASN A 11 -17.70 -48.51 -16.98
C ASN A 11 -16.31 -48.55 -16.31
N CYS A 12 -16.24 -49.19 -15.14
CA CYS A 12 -14.96 -49.67 -14.61
C CYS A 12 -14.47 -50.83 -15.51
N PRO A 13 -13.25 -50.76 -16.08
CA PRO A 13 -12.72 -51.80 -16.97
C PRO A 13 -12.70 -53.17 -16.30
N ARG A 14 -13.14 -54.19 -17.05
CA ARG A 14 -13.24 -55.60 -16.62
C ARG A 14 -11.92 -56.24 -16.14
N TRP A 15 -10.80 -55.53 -16.26
CA TRP A 15 -9.47 -55.94 -15.78
C TRP A 15 -9.24 -55.70 -14.27
N CYS A 16 -10.14 -55.02 -13.56
CA CYS A 16 -10.04 -54.85 -12.10
C CYS A 16 -10.56 -56.05 -11.27
N ARG A 17 -11.00 -57.16 -11.89
CA ARG A 17 -11.43 -58.39 -11.18
C ARG A 17 -10.39 -59.52 -11.14
N GLU A 18 -9.22 -59.35 -11.74
CA GLU A 18 -8.17 -60.39 -11.80
C GLU A 18 -6.89 -60.03 -11.03
N PHE A 19 -6.91 -58.99 -10.19
CA PHE A 19 -5.94 -58.90 -9.11
C PHE A 19 -6.41 -59.80 -7.98
N GLY A 20 -5.97 -61.05 -8.06
CA GLY A 20 -6.24 -62.09 -7.08
C GLY A 20 -6.08 -61.56 -5.67
N SER A 21 -7.14 -61.71 -4.89
CA SER A 21 -7.00 -61.92 -3.46
C SER A 21 -5.94 -62.99 -3.28
N ILE A 22 -4.72 -62.58 -2.97
CA ILE A 22 -3.71 -63.46 -2.39
C ILE A 22 -4.32 -63.82 -1.03
N GLU A 23 -5.20 -64.82 -1.03
CA GLU A 23 -5.64 -65.51 0.18
C GLU A 23 -4.36 -66.02 0.79
N SER A 24 -3.86 -65.25 1.76
CA SER A 24 -2.63 -65.57 2.46
C SER A 24 -2.88 -66.94 3.08
N ASN A 25 -2.01 -67.89 2.76
CA ASN A 25 -2.16 -69.28 3.15
C ASN A 25 -2.47 -69.33 4.67
N PRO A 26 -3.64 -69.87 5.09
CA PRO A 26 -4.02 -69.90 6.49
C PRO A 26 -2.95 -70.56 7.39
N GLN A 27 -2.19 -71.50 6.83
CA GLN A 27 -1.05 -72.12 7.53
C GLN A 27 0.10 -71.15 7.76
N GLU A 28 0.40 -70.25 6.82
CA GLU A 28 1.42 -69.21 7.01
C GLU A 28 0.96 -68.14 8.01
N GLN A 29 -0.32 -67.78 7.99
CA GLN A 29 -0.90 -66.87 8.99
C GLN A 29 -0.81 -67.48 10.39
N GLN A 30 -1.15 -68.75 10.55
CA GLN A 30 -1.07 -69.45 11.84
C GLN A 30 0.38 -69.64 12.30
N ALA A 31 1.30 -69.94 11.39
CA ALA A 31 2.74 -70.00 11.70
C ALA A 31 3.29 -68.64 12.14
N SER A 32 2.90 -67.55 11.47
CA SER A 32 3.27 -66.18 11.85
C SER A 32 2.72 -65.79 13.23
N GLN A 33 1.47 -66.15 13.53
CA GLN A 33 0.86 -65.91 14.84
C GLN A 33 1.59 -66.68 15.95
N ASN A 34 1.88 -67.96 15.72
CA ASN A 34 2.65 -68.79 16.67
C ASN A 34 4.08 -68.25 16.87
N GLY A 35 4.71 -67.73 15.82
CA GLY A 35 6.02 -67.08 15.90
C GLY A 35 5.98 -65.80 16.74
N ALA A 36 5.00 -64.93 16.49
CA ALA A 36 4.82 -63.69 17.26
C ALA A 36 4.55 -63.98 18.75
N GLU A 37 3.72 -64.98 19.05
CA GLU A 37 3.42 -65.39 20.43
C GLU A 37 4.67 -65.93 21.14
N ARG A 38 5.48 -66.74 20.47
CA ARG A 38 6.76 -67.22 21.03
C ARG A 38 7.72 -66.08 21.32
N VAL A 39 7.82 -65.09 20.43
CA VAL A 39 8.65 -63.90 20.66
C VAL A 39 8.11 -63.09 21.84
N ARG A 40 6.80 -62.93 21.98
CA ARG A 40 6.19 -62.24 23.12
C ARG A 40 6.52 -62.93 24.44
N ILE A 41 6.28 -64.24 24.53
CA ILE A 41 6.57 -65.04 25.74
C ILE A 41 8.07 -65.02 26.05
N HIS A 42 8.93 -65.11 25.04
CA HIS A 42 10.37 -64.99 25.25
C HIS A 42 10.74 -63.60 25.80
N TRP A 43 10.18 -62.54 25.23
CA TRP A 43 10.41 -61.17 25.69
C TRP A 43 9.98 -60.96 27.15
N GLU A 44 8.82 -61.49 27.54
CA GLU A 44 8.29 -61.44 28.91
C GLU A 44 9.17 -62.22 29.92
N ARG A 45 9.92 -63.22 29.47
CA ARG A 45 10.83 -64.01 30.30
C ARG A 45 12.20 -63.37 30.48
N LEU A 46 12.58 -62.43 29.62
CA LEU A 46 13.85 -61.72 29.73
C LEU A 46 13.81 -60.76 30.92
N THR A 47 14.92 -60.70 31.64
CA THR A 47 15.12 -59.67 32.67
C THR A 47 15.21 -58.28 32.04
N PRO A 48 14.97 -57.19 32.80
CA PRO A 48 15.11 -55.83 32.29
C PRO A 48 16.50 -55.54 31.69
N GLU A 49 17.57 -56.13 32.26
CA GLU A 49 18.94 -55.99 31.74
C GLU A 49 19.12 -56.68 30.39
N GLU A 50 18.61 -57.92 30.25
CA GLU A 50 18.64 -58.64 28.98
C GLU A 50 17.80 -57.94 27.91
N GLN A 51 16.62 -57.43 28.27
CA GLN A 51 15.78 -56.61 27.38
C GLN A 51 16.53 -55.37 26.91
N ALA A 52 17.19 -54.65 27.81
CA ALA A 52 18.00 -53.48 27.46
C ALA A 52 19.15 -53.86 26.51
N THR A 53 19.79 -55.01 26.72
CA THR A 53 20.87 -55.51 25.87
C THR A 53 20.37 -55.84 24.45
N VAL A 54 19.21 -56.48 24.34
CA VAL A 54 18.57 -56.78 23.05
C VAL A 54 18.14 -55.49 22.35
N GLN A 55 17.55 -54.53 23.07
CA GLN A 55 17.21 -53.21 22.52
C GLN A 55 18.46 -52.46 22.03
N HIS A 56 19.56 -52.50 22.77
CA HIS A 56 20.82 -51.89 22.39
C HIS A 56 21.36 -52.50 21.09
N LYS A 57 21.42 -53.83 21.00
CA LYS A 57 21.84 -54.55 19.78
C LYS A 57 20.93 -54.24 18.59
N ASN A 58 19.62 -54.19 18.78
CA ASN A 58 18.68 -53.82 17.72
C ASN A 58 18.86 -52.37 17.27
N THR A 59 19.09 -51.45 18.21
CA THR A 59 19.37 -50.05 17.89
C THR A 59 20.68 -49.91 17.12
N GLN A 60 21.72 -50.66 17.49
CA GLN A 60 22.98 -50.69 16.77
C GLN A 60 22.80 -51.22 15.34
N ARG A 61 22.13 -52.36 15.15
CA ARG A 61 21.83 -52.90 13.82
C ARG A 61 21.04 -51.92 12.95
N ARG A 62 20.08 -51.20 13.53
CA ARG A 62 19.34 -50.14 12.80
C ARG A 62 20.25 -49.00 12.38
N ARG A 63 21.19 -48.57 13.23
CA ARG A 63 22.18 -47.53 12.89
C ARG A 63 23.09 -47.99 11.74
N GLU A 64 23.58 -49.23 11.79
CA GLU A 64 24.39 -49.83 10.72
C GLU A 64 23.62 -49.95 9.40
N LEU A 65 22.34 -50.34 9.47
CA LEU A 65 21.45 -50.36 8.31
C LEU A 65 21.25 -48.95 7.73
N HIS A 66 20.91 -47.96 8.56
CA HIS A 66 20.74 -46.57 8.09
C HIS A 66 22.03 -45.97 7.52
N ALA A 67 23.18 -46.33 8.06
CA ALA A 67 24.49 -45.90 7.56
C ALA A 67 24.84 -46.51 6.19
N SER A 68 24.29 -47.69 5.87
CA SER A 68 24.49 -48.36 4.58
C SER A 68 23.40 -48.07 3.54
N GLN A 69 22.32 -47.37 3.91
CA GLN A 69 21.27 -46.96 2.99
C GLN A 69 21.75 -45.91 1.98
N THR A 70 21.26 -46.01 0.75
CA THR A 70 21.50 -44.97 -0.26
C THR A 70 20.64 -43.72 0.02
N PRO A 71 21.01 -42.53 -0.49
CA PRO A 71 20.18 -41.34 -0.37
C PRO A 71 18.75 -41.51 -0.91
N GLU A 72 18.59 -42.33 -1.96
CA GLU A 72 17.27 -42.65 -2.54
C GLU A 72 16.42 -43.50 -1.60
N GLN A 73 17.03 -44.51 -0.96
CA GLN A 73 16.37 -45.34 0.04
C GLN A 73 15.97 -44.51 1.27
N GLN A 74 16.87 -43.63 1.73
CA GLN A 74 16.57 -42.70 2.84
C GLN A 74 15.42 -41.76 2.48
N ALA A 75 15.41 -41.18 1.27
CA ALA A 75 14.33 -40.33 0.81
C ALA A 75 13.00 -41.09 0.70
N ALA A 76 13.01 -42.34 0.21
CA ALA A 76 11.83 -43.20 0.15
C ALA A 76 11.28 -43.52 1.55
N GLU A 77 12.16 -43.82 2.51
CA GLU A 77 11.77 -44.05 3.91
C GLU A 77 11.17 -42.79 4.55
N VAL A 78 11.77 -41.61 4.33
CA VAL A 78 11.23 -40.32 4.80
C VAL A 78 9.86 -40.05 4.20
N ARG A 79 9.65 -40.33 2.91
CA ARG A 79 8.34 -40.20 2.24
C ARG A 79 7.30 -41.14 2.87
N LEU A 80 7.64 -42.40 3.07
CA LEU A 80 6.73 -43.38 3.71
C LEU A 80 6.38 -42.97 5.14
N ASN A 81 7.35 -42.50 5.93
CA ASN A 81 7.13 -42.00 7.27
C ASN A 81 6.28 -40.73 7.29
N SER A 82 6.48 -39.83 6.33
CA SER A 82 5.64 -38.63 6.15
C SER A 82 4.20 -39.04 5.84
N GLN A 83 3.99 -39.99 4.93
CA GLN A 83 2.66 -40.51 4.58
C GLN A 83 1.97 -41.14 5.80
N ARG A 84 2.66 -42.04 6.52
CA ARG A 84 2.12 -42.65 7.75
C ARG A 84 1.71 -41.60 8.78
N ARG A 85 2.50 -40.53 8.95
CA ARG A 85 2.15 -39.42 9.86
C ARG A 85 0.93 -38.65 9.38
N GLN A 86 0.75 -38.47 8.08
CA GLN A 86 -0.45 -37.85 7.52
C GLN A 86 -1.67 -38.73 7.74
N ASP A 87 -1.57 -40.04 7.52
CA ASP A 87 -2.66 -40.99 7.74
C ASP A 87 -3.08 -41.01 9.21
N VAL A 88 -2.13 -41.05 10.15
CA VAL A 88 -2.42 -40.95 11.60
C VAL A 88 -3.08 -39.61 11.94
N ARG A 89 -2.60 -38.49 11.38
CA ARG A 89 -3.22 -37.17 11.58
C ARG A 89 -4.61 -37.05 10.96
N GLY A 90 -4.94 -37.87 9.96
CA GLY A 90 -6.28 -37.91 9.35
C GLY A 90 -7.33 -38.61 10.22
N VAL A 91 -6.88 -39.46 11.15
CA VAL A 91 -7.76 -40.27 12.01
C VAL A 91 -7.78 -39.75 13.47
N ILE A 92 -6.86 -38.85 13.83
CA ILE A 92 -6.77 -38.28 15.18
C ILE A 92 -8.04 -37.50 15.56
N THR A 93 -8.51 -37.69 16.79
CA THR A 93 -9.66 -36.94 17.29
C THR A 93 -9.27 -35.48 17.62
N PRO A 94 -10.23 -34.54 17.65
CA PRO A 94 -9.94 -33.15 18.04
C PRO A 94 -9.29 -33.01 19.42
N ASP A 95 -9.69 -33.84 20.39
CA ASP A 95 -9.15 -33.81 21.75
C ASP A 95 -7.70 -34.33 21.80
N GLU A 96 -7.41 -35.43 21.10
CA GLU A 96 -6.04 -35.92 20.93
C GLU A 96 -5.17 -34.92 20.18
N GLN A 97 -5.73 -34.22 19.19
CA GLN A 97 -5.02 -33.16 18.47
C GLN A 97 -4.72 -31.96 19.39
N ALA A 98 -5.63 -31.62 20.29
CA ALA A 98 -5.40 -30.56 21.29
C ALA A 98 -4.28 -30.96 22.26
N LEU A 99 -4.29 -32.19 22.77
CA LEU A 99 -3.23 -32.73 23.63
C LEU A 99 -1.87 -32.80 22.90
N GLU A 100 -1.86 -33.19 21.61
CA GLU A 100 -0.63 -33.18 20.81
C GLU A 100 -0.08 -31.75 20.64
N ARG A 101 -0.96 -30.76 20.39
CA ARG A 101 -0.57 -29.34 20.31
C ARG A 101 -0.03 -28.85 21.65
N GLU A 102 -0.64 -29.22 22.77
CA GLU A 102 -0.19 -28.84 24.10
C GLU A 102 1.21 -29.41 24.40
N ARG A 103 1.42 -30.71 24.17
CA ARG A 103 2.75 -31.33 24.30
C ARG A 103 3.78 -30.67 23.40
N ASN A 104 3.42 -30.35 22.16
CA ASN A 104 4.31 -29.65 21.23
C ASN A 104 4.64 -28.22 21.69
N THR A 105 3.66 -27.50 22.27
CA THR A 105 3.93 -26.18 22.87
C THR A 105 4.84 -26.30 24.07
N HIS A 106 4.60 -27.26 24.97
CA HIS A 106 5.42 -27.50 26.15
C HIS A 106 6.86 -27.86 25.77
N GLY A 107 7.05 -28.83 24.87
CA GLY A 107 8.37 -29.18 24.38
C GLY A 107 9.08 -28.02 23.68
N ARG A 108 8.35 -27.14 22.97
CA ARG A 108 8.93 -25.90 22.42
C ARG A 108 9.37 -24.92 23.51
N HIS A 109 8.61 -24.82 24.60
CA HIS A 109 8.98 -23.99 25.74
C HIS A 109 10.22 -24.54 26.45
N GLU A 110 10.30 -25.85 26.68
CA GLU A 110 11.48 -26.51 27.24
C GLU A 110 12.72 -26.33 26.35
N LEU A 111 12.57 -26.53 25.03
CA LEU A 111 13.65 -26.29 24.07
C LEU A 111 14.14 -24.84 24.16
N ARG A 112 13.23 -23.85 24.13
CA ARG A 112 13.60 -22.43 24.29
C ARG A 112 14.25 -22.13 25.64
N ALA A 113 13.81 -22.77 26.72
CA ALA A 113 14.41 -22.60 28.05
C ALA A 113 15.84 -23.17 28.11
N SER A 114 16.11 -24.24 27.36
CA SER A 114 17.45 -24.85 27.25
C SER A 114 18.38 -24.17 26.24
N GLN A 115 17.89 -23.23 25.43
CA GLN A 115 18.69 -22.55 24.40
C GLN A 115 19.76 -21.65 25.01
N THR A 116 20.94 -21.69 24.42
CA THR A 116 22.01 -20.73 24.76
C THR A 116 21.66 -19.34 24.25
N VAL A 117 22.29 -18.31 24.82
CA VAL A 117 22.10 -16.91 24.37
C VAL A 117 22.46 -16.75 22.90
N GLU A 118 23.51 -17.41 22.41
CA GLU A 118 23.91 -17.39 21.00
C GLU A 118 22.84 -18.00 20.10
N GLN A 119 22.28 -19.15 20.46
CA GLN A 119 21.17 -19.77 19.72
C GLN A 119 19.94 -18.86 19.68
N GLN A 120 19.62 -18.19 20.79
CA GLN A 120 18.51 -17.24 20.84
C GLN A 120 18.75 -16.02 19.93
N ILE A 121 19.98 -15.54 19.84
CA ILE A 121 20.34 -14.44 18.93
C ILE A 121 20.18 -14.90 17.48
N LEU A 122 20.73 -16.06 17.10
CA LEU A 122 20.61 -16.62 15.76
C LEU A 122 19.14 -16.85 15.36
N ASP A 123 18.32 -17.38 16.27
CA ASP A 123 16.89 -17.56 16.05
C ASP A 123 16.18 -16.21 15.85
N ARG A 124 16.53 -15.18 16.62
CA ARG A 124 15.97 -13.83 16.45
C ARG A 124 16.37 -13.20 15.12
N GLU A 125 17.63 -13.37 14.72
CA GLU A 125 18.14 -12.89 13.43
C GLU A 125 17.48 -13.59 12.27
N SER A 126 17.36 -14.91 12.30
CA SER A 126 16.65 -15.70 11.28
C SER A 126 15.19 -15.26 11.16
N ASN A 127 14.50 -15.09 12.29
CA ASN A 127 13.12 -14.58 12.32
C ASN A 127 13.01 -13.15 11.77
N MET A 128 13.98 -12.29 12.05
CA MET A 128 14.01 -10.92 11.55
C MET A 128 14.22 -10.88 10.03
N HIS A 129 15.16 -11.68 9.51
CA HIS A 129 15.40 -11.82 8.07
C HIS A 129 14.18 -12.39 7.35
N GLY A 130 13.59 -13.48 7.85
CA GLY A 130 12.38 -14.06 7.25
C GLY A 130 11.20 -13.08 7.25
N ARG A 131 11.03 -12.26 8.30
CA ARG A 131 10.04 -11.18 8.31
C ARG A 131 10.35 -10.08 7.30
N HIS A 132 11.62 -9.72 7.14
CA HIS A 132 12.04 -8.72 6.17
C HIS A 132 11.77 -9.20 4.74
N GLU A 133 12.11 -10.45 4.43
CA GLU A 133 11.84 -11.07 3.12
C GLU A 133 10.34 -11.19 2.83
N LEU A 134 9.54 -11.57 3.83
CA LEU A 134 8.08 -11.57 3.72
C LEU A 134 7.56 -10.16 3.39
N ARG A 135 8.02 -9.12 4.09
CA ARG A 135 7.61 -7.73 3.82
C ARG A 135 8.09 -7.25 2.44
N ALA A 136 9.27 -7.66 2.00
CA ALA A 136 9.81 -7.28 0.70
C ALA A 136 9.01 -7.90 -0.46
N SER A 137 8.47 -9.12 -0.26
CA SER A 137 7.63 -9.82 -1.24
C SER A 137 6.14 -9.45 -1.17
N GLN A 138 5.72 -8.68 -0.17
CA GLN A 138 4.32 -8.25 -0.03
C GLN A 138 3.89 -7.28 -1.14
N THR A 139 2.70 -7.53 -1.67
CA THR A 139 2.02 -6.59 -2.58
C THR A 139 1.55 -5.34 -1.85
N VAL A 140 1.39 -4.22 -2.56
CA VAL A 140 0.87 -2.96 -1.99
C VAL A 140 -0.48 -3.16 -1.30
N LYS A 141 -1.36 -3.99 -1.88
CA LYS A 141 -2.67 -4.31 -1.27
C LYS A 141 -2.52 -5.02 0.07
N GLN A 142 -1.61 -6.00 0.19
CA GLN A 142 -1.33 -6.67 1.46
C GLN A 142 -0.74 -5.70 2.49
N GLN A 143 0.17 -4.81 2.07
CA GLN A 143 0.74 -3.81 2.96
C GLN A 143 -0.30 -2.85 3.52
N ILE A 144 -1.29 -2.44 2.71
CA ILE A 144 -2.41 -1.60 3.17
C ILE A 144 -3.25 -2.35 4.20
N LEU A 145 -3.63 -3.61 3.91
CA LEU A 145 -4.39 -4.44 4.85
C LEU A 145 -3.64 -4.66 6.18
N ASP A 146 -2.34 -4.95 6.13
CA ASP A 146 -1.51 -5.09 7.32
C ASP A 146 -1.46 -3.78 8.13
N ARG A 147 -1.39 -2.62 7.48
CA ARG A 147 -1.44 -1.31 8.16
C ARG A 147 -2.81 -1.05 8.80
N GLU A 148 -3.89 -1.40 8.12
CA GLU A 148 -5.25 -1.27 8.64
C GLU A 148 -5.47 -2.17 9.86
N LEU A 149 -5.09 -3.45 9.77
CA LEU A 149 -5.16 -4.41 10.88
C LEU A 149 -4.32 -3.95 12.07
N ASN A 150 -3.10 -3.47 11.84
CA ASN A 150 -2.26 -2.91 12.90
C ASN A 150 -2.87 -1.67 13.54
N THR A 151 -3.52 -0.81 12.74
CA THR A 151 -4.19 0.40 13.24
C THR A 151 -5.39 0.04 14.10
N GLN A 152 -6.21 -0.91 13.65
CA GLN A 152 -7.37 -1.43 14.38
C GLN A 152 -6.93 -2.12 15.67
N GLY A 153 -5.88 -2.96 15.63
CA GLY A 153 -5.32 -3.60 16.83
C GLY A 153 -4.83 -2.57 17.86
N ARG A 154 -4.15 -1.51 17.41
CA ARG A 154 -3.73 -0.40 18.29
C ARG A 154 -4.90 0.41 18.85
N GLN A 155 -5.99 0.55 18.10
CA GLN A 155 -7.21 1.19 18.59
C GLN A 155 -7.90 0.31 19.64
N ALA A 156 -8.05 -0.99 19.37
CA ALA A 156 -8.62 -1.95 20.31
C ALA A 156 -7.82 -2.00 21.61
N LEU A 157 -6.48 -2.03 21.54
CA LEU A 157 -5.61 -1.96 22.72
C LEU A 157 -5.80 -0.66 23.50
N ARG A 158 -5.99 0.49 22.83
CA ARG A 158 -6.25 1.77 23.50
C ARG A 158 -7.63 1.81 24.17
N VAL A 159 -8.65 1.21 23.56
CA VAL A 159 -10.00 1.14 24.14
C VAL A 159 -10.05 0.18 25.31
N ALA A 160 -9.29 -0.91 25.27
CA ALA A 160 -9.20 -1.89 26.35
C ALA A 160 -8.32 -1.41 27.52
N MET A 161 -7.47 -0.41 27.30
CA MET A 161 -6.56 0.12 28.32
C MET A 161 -7.35 0.93 29.36
N THR A 162 -7.13 0.61 30.63
CA THR A 162 -7.73 1.38 31.71
C THR A 162 -7.08 2.76 31.83
N PRO A 163 -7.79 3.78 32.37
CA PRO A 163 -7.21 5.11 32.58
C PRO A 163 -5.93 5.10 33.44
N GLU A 164 -5.84 4.17 34.39
CA GLU A 164 -4.65 3.98 35.25
C GLU A 164 -3.46 3.44 34.46
N GLU A 165 -3.67 2.41 33.63
CA GLU A 165 -2.63 1.87 32.74
C GLU A 165 -2.16 2.92 31.72
N GLU A 166 -3.08 3.73 31.20
CA GLU A 166 -2.75 4.80 30.27
C GLU A 166 -1.93 5.91 30.95
N ALA A 167 -2.27 6.27 32.20
CA ALA A 167 -1.50 7.21 33.00
C ALA A 167 -0.08 6.68 33.29
N LEU A 168 0.05 5.40 33.66
CA LEU A 168 1.34 4.75 33.87
C LEU A 168 2.15 4.67 32.57
N ALA A 169 1.53 4.37 31.43
CA ALA A 169 2.20 4.36 30.13
C ALA A 169 2.70 5.76 29.75
N ARG A 170 1.91 6.81 30.00
CA ARG A 170 2.35 8.21 29.83
C ARG A 170 3.53 8.53 30.74
N GLN A 171 3.46 8.16 32.01
CA GLN A 171 4.52 8.39 32.99
C GLN A 171 5.82 7.66 32.62
N ARG A 172 5.73 6.41 32.18
CA ARG A 172 6.90 5.65 31.69
C ARG A 172 7.51 6.33 30.47
N ASN A 173 6.70 6.73 29.49
CA ASN A 173 7.20 7.44 28.32
C ASN A 173 7.86 8.79 28.67
N THR A 174 7.30 9.55 29.61
CA THR A 174 7.92 10.80 30.05
C THR A 174 9.21 10.56 30.83
N CYS A 175 9.25 9.53 31.69
CA CYS A 175 10.43 9.12 32.43
C CYS A 175 11.54 8.64 31.49
N SER A 176 11.25 7.72 30.57
CA SER A 176 12.23 7.24 29.58
C SER A 176 12.73 8.37 28.68
N ARG A 177 11.88 9.32 28.28
CA ARG A 177 12.33 10.52 27.53
C ARG A 177 13.18 11.47 28.38
N ARG A 178 13.03 11.46 29.70
CA ARG A 178 13.87 12.23 30.62
C ARG A 178 15.20 11.53 30.85
N GLU A 179 15.18 10.22 31.06
CA GLU A 179 16.37 9.38 31.18
C GLU A 179 17.23 9.43 29.91
N LEU A 180 16.62 9.33 28.73
CA LEU A 180 17.34 9.48 27.47
C LEU A 180 17.99 10.87 27.36
N ARG A 181 17.30 11.92 27.81
CA ARG A 181 17.88 13.28 27.82
C ARG A 181 19.02 13.43 28.84
N ASN A 182 18.89 12.83 30.01
CA ASN A 182 19.90 12.90 31.05
C ASN A 182 21.10 11.97 30.80
N GLY A 183 20.91 10.90 30.02
CA GLY A 183 21.94 9.93 29.67
C GLY A 183 22.84 10.37 28.52
N LEU A 184 22.44 11.39 27.75
CA LEU A 184 23.34 12.09 26.84
C LEU A 184 24.34 12.89 27.67
N ALA A 185 25.62 12.80 27.32
CA ALA A 185 26.63 13.62 27.96
C ALA A 185 26.24 15.11 27.82
N LEU A 186 26.51 15.93 28.84
CA LEU A 186 26.21 17.38 28.83
C LEU A 186 26.69 18.05 27.53
N GLU A 187 27.86 17.65 27.02
CA GLU A 187 28.39 18.14 25.73
C GLU A 187 27.51 17.77 24.52
N GLU A 188 26.92 16.58 24.50
CA GLU A 188 26.04 16.14 23.41
C GLU A 188 24.69 16.87 23.46
N GLN A 189 24.20 17.13 24.67
CA GLN A 189 23.02 17.97 24.88
C GLN A 189 23.24 19.41 24.40
N GLU A 190 24.41 19.99 24.66
CA GLU A 190 24.78 21.33 24.17
C GLU A 190 24.97 21.36 22.64
N ARG A 191 25.53 20.31 22.05
CA ARG A 191 25.63 20.17 20.58
C ARG A 191 24.25 20.08 19.93
N GLU A 192 23.33 19.31 20.50
CA GLU A 192 21.96 19.19 20.03
C GLU A 192 21.21 20.53 20.15
N HIS A 193 21.31 21.20 21.29
CA HIS A 193 20.72 22.54 21.47
C HIS A 193 21.30 23.56 20.48
N SER A 194 22.63 23.53 20.27
CA SER A 194 23.29 24.38 19.27
C SER A 194 22.84 24.08 17.84
N ARG A 195 22.57 22.81 17.51
CA ARG A 195 22.04 22.41 16.19
C ARG A 195 20.63 22.95 16.00
N GLN A 196 19.76 22.77 17.00
CA GLN A 196 18.37 23.27 16.96
C GLN A 196 18.31 24.79 16.84
N GLU A 197 19.19 25.51 17.55
CA GLU A 197 19.28 26.97 17.45
C GLU A 197 19.70 27.41 16.04
N ARG A 198 20.71 26.76 15.44
CA ARG A 198 21.14 27.01 14.06
C ARG A 198 20.02 26.73 13.06
N GLU A 199 19.29 25.65 13.23
CA GLU A 199 18.14 25.30 12.39
C GLU A 199 17.04 26.35 12.49
N ARG A 200 16.73 26.85 13.69
CA ARG A 200 15.75 27.91 13.90
C ARG A 200 16.15 29.22 13.22
N VAL A 201 17.41 29.63 13.37
CA VAL A 201 17.95 30.83 12.71
C VAL A 201 17.91 30.69 11.19
N ALA A 202 18.29 29.52 10.66
CA ALA A 202 18.23 29.25 9.22
C ALA A 202 16.79 29.31 8.68
N GLN A 203 15.81 28.75 9.39
CA GLN A 203 14.40 28.85 9.01
C GLN A 203 13.89 30.30 9.02
N GLU A 204 14.30 31.09 10.00
CA GLU A 204 13.92 32.50 10.06
C GLU A 204 14.55 33.31 8.92
N GLU A 205 15.81 33.03 8.57
CA GLU A 205 16.48 33.63 7.43
C GLU A 205 15.82 33.24 6.10
N GLU A 206 15.50 31.96 5.91
CA GLU A 206 14.77 31.46 4.74
C GLU A 206 13.40 32.14 4.61
N ALA A 207 12.66 32.30 5.72
CA ALA A 207 11.39 33.00 5.72
C ALA A 207 11.54 34.49 5.33
N ARG A 208 12.58 35.17 5.82
CA ARG A 208 12.89 36.56 5.44
C ARG A 208 13.29 36.66 3.95
N GLU A 209 14.07 35.70 3.43
CA GLU A 209 14.43 35.66 2.02
C GLU A 209 13.21 35.41 1.13
N ALA A 210 12.35 34.46 1.49
CA ALA A 210 11.08 34.21 0.81
C ALA A 210 10.20 35.47 0.76
N GLN A 211 10.15 36.23 1.85
CA GLN A 211 9.43 37.52 1.89
C GLN A 211 10.06 38.56 0.95
N ARG A 212 11.40 38.67 0.91
CA ARG A 212 12.12 39.56 -0.02
C ARG A 212 11.87 39.16 -1.47
N GLU A 213 11.87 37.86 -1.77
CA GLU A 213 11.58 37.32 -3.10
C GLU A 213 10.14 37.61 -3.52
N ALA A 214 9.17 37.38 -2.63
CA ALA A 214 7.78 37.73 -2.88
C ALA A 214 7.61 39.23 -3.23
N VAL A 215 8.34 40.12 -2.55
CA VAL A 215 8.37 41.56 -2.86
C VAL A 215 9.02 41.85 -4.22
N ARG A 216 10.11 41.15 -4.60
CA ARG A 216 10.75 41.28 -5.92
C ARG A 216 9.81 40.85 -7.04
N ILE A 217 9.19 39.68 -6.91
CA ILE A 217 8.19 39.16 -7.86
C ILE A 217 7.04 40.16 -7.99
N ARG A 218 6.51 40.64 -6.87
CA ARG A 218 5.48 41.68 -6.80
C ARG A 218 5.83 42.93 -7.59
N ARG A 219 7.05 43.48 -7.42
CA ARG A 219 7.51 44.66 -8.19
C ARG A 219 7.65 44.36 -9.69
N LYS A 220 8.18 43.18 -10.04
CA LYS A 220 8.34 42.74 -11.44
C LYS A 220 6.97 42.59 -12.13
N CYS A 221 6.01 41.95 -11.46
CA CYS A 221 4.64 41.80 -11.97
C CYS A 221 3.95 43.15 -12.18
N MET A 222 4.13 44.12 -11.27
CA MET A 222 3.63 45.48 -11.46
C MET A 222 4.26 46.17 -12.67
N ARG A 223 5.58 46.07 -12.84
CA ARG A 223 6.31 46.70 -13.96
C ARG A 223 5.92 46.11 -15.31
N CYS A 224 5.71 44.80 -15.37
CA CYS A 224 5.32 44.10 -16.60
C CYS A 224 3.82 44.18 -16.91
N GLY A 225 3.01 44.87 -16.10
CA GLY A 225 1.57 44.99 -16.32
C GLY A 225 0.80 43.67 -16.22
N HIS A 226 1.33 42.66 -15.50
CA HIS A 226 0.66 41.37 -15.37
C HIS A 226 -0.66 41.53 -14.60
N ALA A 227 -1.77 41.27 -15.30
CA ALA A 227 -3.14 41.42 -14.81
C ALA A 227 -3.46 40.58 -13.55
N LEU A 228 -2.68 39.53 -13.28
CA LEU A 228 -2.85 38.64 -12.14
C LEU A 228 -2.54 39.29 -10.77
N TYR A 229 -1.89 40.44 -10.76
CA TYR A 229 -1.42 41.06 -9.52
C TYR A 229 -2.43 42.06 -8.91
N ASN A 230 -3.45 42.48 -9.65
CA ASN A 230 -4.38 43.53 -9.22
C ASN A 230 -5.67 43.02 -8.55
N HIS A 231 -5.78 41.74 -8.20
CA HIS A 231 -7.06 41.17 -7.78
C HIS A 231 -7.56 41.62 -6.40
N GLU A 232 -6.68 41.81 -5.41
CA GLU A 232 -7.10 42.15 -4.04
C GLU A 232 -7.27 43.66 -3.80
N ARG A 233 -6.72 44.50 -4.69
CA ARG A 233 -6.77 45.97 -4.58
C ARG A 233 -7.11 46.63 -5.91
N PHE A 234 -7.96 46.00 -6.70
CA PHE A 234 -8.49 46.62 -7.90
C PHE A 234 -9.34 47.83 -7.51
N ALA A 235 -8.77 49.03 -7.61
CA ALA A 235 -9.51 50.25 -7.39
C ALA A 235 -10.48 50.45 -8.55
N ILE A 236 -11.76 50.09 -8.34
CA ILE A 236 -12.84 50.25 -9.32
C ILE A 236 -12.88 51.68 -9.86
N ALA A 237 -12.55 52.67 -9.04
CA ALA A 237 -12.44 54.08 -9.42
C ALA A 237 -11.42 54.38 -10.54
N ARG A 238 -10.47 53.49 -10.83
CA ARG A 238 -9.49 53.64 -11.93
C ARG A 238 -10.02 53.15 -13.28
N VAL A 239 -11.18 52.48 -13.30
CA VAL A 239 -11.83 52.02 -14.51
C VAL A 239 -12.70 53.15 -15.05
N SER A 240 -12.18 53.90 -16.03
CA SER A 240 -12.91 54.98 -16.69
C SER A 240 -12.93 54.77 -18.21
N GLY A 241 -13.99 55.25 -18.87
CA GLY A 241 -14.15 55.16 -20.31
C GLY A 241 -15.61 55.10 -20.75
N LYS A 242 -15.87 55.35 -22.03
CA LYS A 242 -17.23 55.33 -22.62
C LYS A 242 -17.93 53.97 -22.48
N ASN A 243 -17.13 52.91 -22.32
CA ASN A 243 -17.57 51.52 -22.21
C ASN A 243 -17.58 51.03 -20.75
N VAL A 244 -17.69 51.91 -19.76
CA VAL A 244 -17.76 51.52 -18.34
C VAL A 244 -19.14 51.90 -17.79
N ARG A 245 -19.89 50.92 -17.30
CA ARG A 245 -21.18 51.11 -16.61
C ARG A 245 -21.09 50.42 -15.25
N ASP A 246 -21.49 51.13 -14.20
CA ASP A 246 -21.45 50.64 -12.81
C ASP A 246 -20.07 50.11 -12.36
N GLY A 247 -18.99 50.71 -12.86
CA GLY A 247 -17.62 50.26 -12.56
C GLY A 247 -17.17 49.00 -13.30
N HIS A 248 -18.00 48.48 -14.22
CA HIS A 248 -17.70 47.33 -15.05
C HIS A 248 -17.54 47.75 -16.51
N HIS A 249 -16.53 47.19 -17.19
CA HIS A 249 -16.40 47.33 -18.64
C HIS A 249 -17.56 46.61 -19.32
N THR A 250 -18.46 47.36 -19.95
CA THR A 250 -19.47 46.83 -20.86
C THR A 250 -18.85 46.74 -22.23
N LEU A 251 -18.69 45.53 -22.75
CA LEU A 251 -18.17 45.35 -24.09
C LEU A 251 -19.25 45.76 -25.13
N PRO A 252 -18.87 46.41 -26.25
CA PRO A 252 -19.82 46.77 -27.31
C PRO A 252 -20.48 45.54 -27.94
N GLU A 253 -21.66 45.66 -28.54
CA GLU A 253 -22.31 44.52 -29.19
C GLU A 253 -21.41 43.86 -30.26
N LEU A 254 -21.38 42.52 -30.26
CA LEU A 254 -20.63 41.73 -31.24
C LEU A 254 -21.30 41.84 -32.62
N TYR A 255 -20.50 41.80 -33.69
CA TYR A 255 -21.00 41.74 -35.06
C TYR A 255 -20.48 40.50 -35.79
N GLU A 256 -21.26 39.98 -36.73
CA GLU A 256 -20.84 38.83 -37.52
C GLU A 256 -19.79 39.23 -38.58
N CYS A 257 -18.72 38.45 -38.68
CA CYS A 257 -17.71 38.63 -39.70
C CYS A 257 -18.25 38.25 -41.08
N ILE A 258 -18.24 39.19 -42.03
CA ILE A 258 -18.73 38.99 -43.39
C ILE A 258 -18.07 37.82 -44.15
N TRP A 259 -16.87 37.40 -43.74
CA TRP A 259 -16.11 36.35 -44.44
C TRP A 259 -16.34 34.94 -43.90
N CYS A 260 -16.59 34.81 -42.59
CA CYS A 260 -16.62 33.50 -41.94
C CYS A 260 -17.80 33.31 -40.97
N GLY A 261 -18.65 34.33 -40.78
CA GLY A 261 -19.80 34.29 -39.86
C GLY A 261 -19.44 34.25 -38.36
N ALA A 262 -18.17 34.40 -37.99
CA ALA A 262 -17.76 34.42 -36.59
C ALA A 262 -18.08 35.76 -35.92
N TRP A 263 -18.51 35.72 -34.64
CA TRP A 263 -18.89 36.88 -33.84
C TRP A 263 -17.69 37.68 -33.33
N LYS A 264 -17.49 38.90 -33.82
CA LYS A 264 -16.31 39.74 -33.59
C LYS A 264 -16.61 40.99 -32.75
N TRP A 265 -15.65 41.41 -31.91
CA TRP A 265 -15.77 42.65 -31.15
C TRP A 265 -15.39 43.88 -31.99
N PRO A 266 -16.10 45.02 -31.84
CA PRO A 266 -15.67 46.29 -32.41
C PRO A 266 -14.27 46.69 -31.94
N GLY A 267 -13.37 46.96 -32.90
CA GLY A 267 -11.97 47.33 -32.63
C GLY A 267 -10.97 46.16 -32.67
N GLU A 268 -11.43 44.91 -32.77
CA GLU A 268 -10.52 43.78 -32.94
C GLU A 268 -9.86 43.79 -34.34
N SER A 269 -8.58 43.43 -34.41
CA SER A 269 -7.81 43.45 -35.66
C SER A 269 -8.44 42.57 -36.74
N ASN A 270 -8.25 42.92 -38.01
CA ASN A 270 -8.73 42.10 -39.13
C ASN A 270 -7.87 40.84 -39.37
N VAL A 271 -6.86 40.60 -38.55
CA VAL A 271 -5.84 39.56 -38.74
C VAL A 271 -6.06 38.36 -37.81
N SER A 272 -6.87 38.48 -36.76
CA SER A 272 -6.89 37.49 -35.66
C SER A 272 -7.61 36.17 -35.94
N TRP A 273 -8.64 36.12 -36.81
CA TRP A 273 -9.49 34.91 -36.88
C TRP A 273 -9.61 34.22 -38.25
N CYS A 274 -10.12 34.88 -39.30
CA CYS A 274 -10.29 34.22 -40.61
C CYS A 274 -9.28 34.66 -41.67
N LEU A 275 -8.35 35.57 -41.34
CA LEU A 275 -7.41 36.18 -42.28
C LEU A 275 -8.10 36.66 -43.57
N LYS A 276 -9.24 37.37 -43.43
CA LYS A 276 -10.13 37.79 -44.54
C LYS A 276 -10.66 36.62 -45.39
N GLY A 277 -11.10 35.55 -44.73
CA GLY A 277 -11.69 34.37 -45.38
C GLY A 277 -10.68 33.33 -45.87
N ARG A 278 -9.37 33.51 -45.61
CA ARG A 278 -8.33 32.52 -45.98
C ARG A 278 -8.32 31.28 -45.09
N VAL A 279 -8.84 31.39 -43.87
CA VAL A 279 -8.96 30.26 -42.94
C VAL A 279 -10.42 29.88 -42.80
N HIS A 280 -10.75 28.63 -43.16
CA HIS A 280 -12.07 28.08 -42.92
C HIS A 280 -12.17 27.64 -41.47
N ILE A 281 -12.94 28.39 -40.68
CA ILE A 281 -13.28 28.01 -39.31
C ILE A 281 -14.56 27.14 -39.39
N PRO A 282 -14.57 25.93 -38.81
CA PRO A 282 -15.80 25.16 -38.68
C PRO A 282 -16.87 25.97 -37.95
N PRO A 283 -18.15 25.85 -38.32
CA PRO A 283 -19.22 26.57 -37.63
C PRO A 283 -19.20 26.21 -36.14
N LEU A 284 -19.20 27.24 -35.30
CA LEU A 284 -19.23 27.07 -33.84
C LEU A 284 -20.55 26.38 -33.48
N THR A 285 -20.45 25.19 -32.92
CA THR A 285 -21.61 24.55 -32.31
C THR A 285 -22.01 25.36 -31.08
N PRO A 286 -23.32 25.58 -30.84
CA PRO A 286 -23.77 26.29 -29.65
C PRO A 286 -23.23 25.57 -28.40
N ALA A 287 -22.81 26.34 -27.40
CA ALA A 287 -22.36 25.78 -26.14
C ALA A 287 -23.44 24.87 -25.55
N PRO A 288 -23.11 23.65 -25.09
CA PRO A 288 -24.08 22.76 -24.48
C PRO A 288 -24.86 23.45 -23.36
N SER A 289 -26.18 23.29 -23.36
CA SER A 289 -27.08 24.02 -22.45
C SER A 289 -26.78 23.81 -20.96
N TYR A 290 -26.23 22.66 -20.59
CA TYR A 290 -25.80 22.39 -19.20
C TYR A 290 -24.66 23.32 -18.75
N LEU A 291 -23.80 23.80 -19.65
CA LEU A 291 -22.74 24.75 -19.31
C LEU A 291 -23.30 26.12 -18.91
N LEU A 292 -24.44 26.51 -19.49
CA LEU A 292 -25.16 27.74 -19.10
C LEU A 292 -25.67 27.67 -17.66
N GLY A 293 -25.91 26.46 -17.13
CA GLY A 293 -26.25 26.23 -15.74
C GLY A 293 -25.16 26.67 -14.77
N TYR A 294 -23.88 26.39 -15.08
CA TYR A 294 -22.75 26.79 -14.24
C TYR A 294 -22.58 28.31 -14.15
N TYR A 295 -22.91 29.05 -15.22
CA TYR A 295 -22.87 30.52 -15.17
C TYR A 295 -23.91 31.14 -14.22
N ARG A 296 -24.93 30.37 -13.79
CA ARG A 296 -25.88 30.81 -12.77
C ARG A 296 -25.35 30.60 -11.34
N ASP A 297 -24.39 29.69 -11.16
CA ASP A 297 -23.76 29.44 -9.86
C ASP A 297 -22.78 30.57 -9.51
N GLU A 298 -22.99 31.20 -8.37
CA GLU A 298 -22.14 32.27 -7.87
C GLU A 298 -20.73 31.80 -7.51
N VAL A 299 -20.59 30.58 -7.00
CA VAL A 299 -19.28 30.00 -6.66
C VAL A 299 -18.47 29.76 -7.92
N PHE A 300 -19.11 29.24 -8.97
CA PHE A 300 -18.47 29.06 -10.27
C PHE A 300 -18.07 30.41 -10.87
N ARG A 301 -18.96 31.41 -10.88
CA ARG A 301 -18.64 32.76 -11.39
C ARG A 301 -17.47 33.42 -10.66
N ARG A 302 -17.42 33.29 -9.32
CA ARG A 302 -16.30 33.80 -8.51
C ARG A 302 -14.97 33.13 -8.88
N ASN A 303 -15.01 31.85 -9.26
CA ASN A 303 -13.82 31.05 -9.56
C ASN A 303 -13.55 30.82 -11.05
N ILE A 304 -14.30 31.45 -11.96
CA ILE A 304 -14.24 31.15 -13.40
C ILE A 304 -12.83 31.32 -14.00
N ARG A 305 -12.03 32.25 -13.48
CA ARG A 305 -10.63 32.43 -13.92
C ARG A 305 -9.74 31.26 -13.52
N ALA A 306 -9.94 30.70 -12.32
CA ALA A 306 -9.20 29.52 -11.87
C ALA A 306 -9.57 28.30 -12.73
N TYR A 307 -10.85 28.10 -12.99
CA TYR A 307 -11.31 27.06 -13.92
C TYR A 307 -10.71 27.27 -15.31
N ASN A 308 -10.75 28.48 -15.87
CA ASN A 308 -10.18 28.77 -17.19
C ASN A 308 -8.65 28.52 -17.24
N GLN A 309 -7.93 28.79 -16.15
CA GLN A 309 -6.51 28.44 -16.06
C GLN A 309 -6.31 26.93 -16.09
N VAL A 310 -7.07 26.15 -15.32
CA VAL A 310 -7.01 24.69 -15.32
C VAL A 310 -7.37 24.12 -16.70
N PHE A 311 -8.45 24.62 -17.32
CA PHE A 311 -8.85 24.21 -18.67
C PHE A 311 -7.78 24.52 -19.71
N ALA A 312 -7.13 25.69 -19.65
CA ALA A 312 -6.04 26.03 -20.54
C ALA A 312 -4.87 25.03 -20.42
N PHE A 313 -4.50 24.60 -19.22
CA PHE A 313 -3.46 23.58 -19.03
C PHE A 313 -3.87 22.19 -19.50
N THR A 314 -5.15 21.85 -19.34
CA THR A 314 -5.71 20.56 -19.79
C THR A 314 -5.74 20.49 -21.33
N LEU A 315 -6.10 21.59 -21.99
CA LEU A 315 -6.11 21.71 -23.45
C LEU A 315 -4.71 21.69 -24.08
N VAL A 316 -3.68 22.12 -23.32
CA VAL A 316 -2.27 22.01 -23.73
C VAL A 316 -1.70 20.59 -23.53
N GLY A 317 -2.52 19.65 -23.01
CA GLY A 317 -2.13 18.24 -22.86
C GLY A 317 -1.26 17.96 -21.64
N VAL A 318 -1.32 18.81 -20.61
CA VAL A 318 -0.58 18.57 -19.36
C VAL A 318 -1.35 17.55 -18.52
N ALA A 319 -0.87 16.31 -18.49
CA ALA A 319 -1.39 15.26 -17.62
C ALA A 319 -0.67 15.24 -16.27
N ARG A 320 -1.41 14.98 -15.18
CA ARG A 320 -0.84 14.72 -13.87
C ARG A 320 -0.29 13.29 -13.86
N SER A 321 1.00 13.10 -13.57
CA SER A 321 1.47 11.80 -13.09
C SER A 321 1.31 11.77 -11.58
N ASP A 322 0.74 10.70 -11.02
CA ASP A 322 0.51 10.56 -9.58
C ASP A 322 1.79 10.32 -8.77
N ALA A 323 2.96 10.29 -9.41
CA ALA A 323 4.23 10.50 -8.74
C ALA A 323 4.51 12.00 -8.62
N LEU A 324 5.05 12.44 -7.49
CA LEU A 324 5.40 13.81 -7.09
C LEU A 324 6.27 14.65 -8.06
N ALA A 325 6.40 14.28 -9.33
CA ALA A 325 7.07 15.03 -10.39
C ALA A 325 6.16 15.15 -11.62
N PHE A 326 5.90 16.38 -12.08
CA PHE A 326 5.26 16.64 -13.37
C PHE A 326 6.21 16.23 -14.52
N LYS A 327 5.82 15.26 -15.34
CA LYS A 327 6.41 15.11 -16.68
C LYS A 327 5.68 16.05 -17.64
N VAL A 328 6.37 17.09 -18.08
CA VAL A 328 5.94 17.87 -19.25
C VAL A 328 6.07 16.96 -20.45
N CYS A 329 5.00 16.80 -21.25
CA CYS A 329 5.06 16.09 -22.51
C CYS A 329 6.23 16.66 -23.34
N GLU A 330 7.12 15.79 -23.81
CA GLU A 330 8.46 16.09 -24.36
C GLU A 330 8.47 16.96 -25.64
N LYS A 331 7.32 17.48 -26.06
CA LYS A 331 7.16 18.31 -27.26
C LYS A 331 6.93 19.80 -26.99
N ILE A 332 6.93 20.27 -25.74
CA ILE A 332 6.76 21.70 -25.46
C ILE A 332 7.80 22.20 -24.46
N GLU A 333 8.85 22.85 -24.97
CA GLU A 333 9.83 23.59 -24.16
C GLU A 333 9.17 24.86 -23.58
N THR A 334 8.57 24.75 -22.39
CA THR A 334 8.16 25.96 -21.64
C THR A 334 9.30 26.49 -20.78
N SER A 335 9.52 27.80 -20.85
CA SER A 335 10.57 28.53 -20.12
C SER A 335 10.45 28.36 -18.59
N ARG A 336 11.58 28.53 -17.87
CA ARG A 336 11.69 28.33 -16.41
C ARG A 336 10.69 29.18 -15.61
N ALA A 337 10.39 30.39 -16.08
CA ALA A 337 9.39 31.28 -15.46
C ALA A 337 7.96 30.73 -15.55
N SER A 338 7.63 30.02 -16.63
CA SER A 338 6.34 29.34 -16.82
C SER A 338 6.16 28.21 -15.80
N ARG A 339 7.23 27.44 -15.52
CA ARG A 339 7.20 26.30 -14.59
C ARG A 339 6.98 26.73 -13.13
N GLU A 340 7.55 27.87 -12.73
CA GLU A 340 7.38 28.42 -11.37
C GLU A 340 5.98 29.02 -11.15
N CYS A 341 5.42 29.69 -12.15
CA CYS A 341 4.01 30.13 -12.11
C CYS A 341 3.03 28.95 -12.02
N ILE A 342 3.31 27.84 -12.71
CA ILE A 342 2.49 26.61 -12.65
C ILE A 342 2.50 26.01 -11.24
N ARG A 343 3.67 25.93 -10.59
CA ARG A 343 3.80 25.43 -9.21
C ARG A 343 3.10 26.33 -8.18
N PHE A 344 3.17 27.65 -8.34
CA PHE A 344 2.52 28.59 -7.43
C PHE A 344 0.99 28.54 -7.55
N ALA A 345 0.46 28.54 -8.78
CA ALA A 345 -0.99 28.49 -9.01
C ALA A 345 -1.62 27.18 -8.50
N THR A 346 -0.95 26.03 -8.71
CA THR A 346 -1.47 24.73 -8.24
C THR A 346 -1.42 24.58 -6.73
N LYS A 347 -0.42 25.13 -6.04
CA LYS A 347 -0.35 25.09 -4.56
C LYS A 347 -1.42 25.96 -3.90
N VAL A 348 -1.62 27.18 -4.38
CA VAL A 348 -2.61 28.13 -3.81
C VAL A 348 -4.06 27.68 -4.07
N LEU A 349 -4.36 27.11 -5.24
CA LEU A 349 -5.70 26.59 -5.58
C LEU A 349 -6.08 25.32 -4.82
N TRP A 350 -5.10 24.51 -4.44
CA TRP A 350 -5.33 23.23 -3.77
C TRP A 350 -5.60 23.40 -2.27
N ASP A 351 -4.88 24.30 -1.60
CA ASP A 351 -5.01 24.50 -0.14
C ASP A 351 -6.30 25.22 0.28
N THR A 352 -7.04 25.83 -0.65
CA THR A 352 -8.20 26.68 -0.33
C THR A 352 -9.57 26.16 -0.78
N THR A 353 -9.67 25.15 -1.65
CA THR A 353 -10.98 24.87 -2.32
C THR A 353 -11.35 23.41 -2.62
N TRP A 354 -10.50 22.41 -2.41
CA TRP A 354 -10.68 21.09 -3.06
C TRP A 354 -11.24 19.94 -2.21
N GLY A 355 -11.92 20.23 -1.09
CA GLY A 355 -12.59 19.21 -0.26
C GLY A 355 -13.97 18.75 -0.75
N LEU A 356 -14.70 19.57 -1.53
CA LEU A 356 -16.13 19.33 -1.83
C LEU A 356 -16.45 19.06 -3.31
N CYS A 357 -15.55 19.37 -4.25
CA CYS A 357 -15.85 19.27 -5.69
C CYS A 357 -15.54 17.89 -6.32
N PHE A 358 -14.85 16.99 -5.60
CA PHE A 358 -14.35 15.74 -6.19
C PHE A 358 -15.45 14.68 -6.43
N HIS A 359 -16.60 14.78 -5.75
CA HIS A 359 -17.71 13.84 -5.95
C HIS A 359 -18.50 14.08 -7.24
N GLY A 360 -18.49 15.30 -7.80
CA GLY A 360 -19.19 15.60 -9.05
C GLY A 360 -18.44 15.12 -10.30
N TRP A 361 -17.11 15.05 -10.27
CA TRP A 361 -16.31 14.77 -11.47
C TRP A 361 -16.22 13.28 -11.82
N LYS A 362 -16.34 12.38 -10.84
CA LYS A 362 -16.36 10.91 -11.09
C LYS A 362 -17.58 10.42 -11.87
N ALA A 363 -18.58 11.27 -12.08
CA ALA A 363 -19.76 10.97 -12.89
C ALA A 363 -19.66 11.48 -14.35
N MET A 364 -18.56 12.12 -14.74
CA MET A 364 -18.42 12.86 -16.01
C MET A 364 -17.29 12.37 -16.93
N VAL A 365 -16.58 11.30 -16.55
CA VAL A 365 -15.68 10.52 -17.42
C VAL A 365 -16.21 9.10 -17.42
#